data_AF-A0A3M9N7K7-F1
#
_entry.id   AF-A0A3M9N7K7-F1
#
_cell.length_a   1.000
_cell.length_b   1.000
_cell.length_c   1.000
_cell.angle_alpha   90.00
_cell.angle_beta   90.00
_cell.angle_gamma   90.00
#
_symmetry.space_group_name_H-M   'P 1'
#
loop_
_entity.id
_entity.type
_entity.pdbx_description
1 polymer ?
#
loop_
_entity_poly.entity_id
_entity_poly.type
_entity_poly.pdbx_seq_one_letter_code
_entity_poly.pdbx_strand_id
1 'polypeptide(L)'
;MCLSGIIKTPFQQNPVDVLLFKHDFFYHQKFKAMLKKHQILYYLKYSIPAAILYLITVVIFLSKDNYTQTWVLYLGNILFSVVIVFFVVRFANRRGRNANTRIAISAAIFTTIIGTILCLLSIFIVLAIMKPAGYADVINTASELAKPAPALEGNGHALMFILFMNAFLGNMGFGSFVSAMLPNMLKTDQSGETAIINPEKA
;
A
#
# COMPACT_ATOMS: atom_id res chain seq x y z
N MET A 1 29.00 59.34 -12.00
CA MET A 1 28.33 58.25 -11.25
C MET A 1 27.12 57.81 -12.06
N CYS A 2 27.22 56.70 -12.78
CA CYS A 2 26.15 56.12 -13.59
C CYS A 2 26.07 54.64 -13.24
N LEU A 3 25.13 54.27 -12.38
CA LEU A 3 24.75 52.88 -12.10
C LEU A 3 23.37 52.69 -12.73
N SER A 4 23.37 52.20 -13.97
CA SER A 4 22.16 51.81 -14.69
C SER A 4 22.37 50.43 -15.29
N GLY A 5 21.40 49.55 -15.07
CA GLY A 5 21.13 48.45 -15.99
C GLY A 5 21.56 47.05 -15.57
N ILE A 6 21.03 46.51 -14.47
CA ILE A 6 20.84 45.05 -14.38
C ILE A 6 19.44 44.75 -14.93
N ILE A 7 19.40 44.41 -16.21
CA ILE A 7 18.21 43.98 -16.93
C ILE A 7 17.82 42.59 -16.40
N LYS A 8 16.70 42.51 -15.67
CA LYS A 8 16.00 41.24 -15.42
C LYS A 8 15.48 40.72 -16.75
N THR A 9 16.14 39.73 -17.33
CA THR A 9 15.60 38.99 -18.46
C THR A 9 14.33 38.24 -18.01
N PRO A 10 13.20 38.37 -18.73
CA PRO A 10 12.03 37.56 -18.46
C PRO A 10 12.38 36.10 -18.78
N PHE A 11 12.29 35.24 -17.77
CA PHE A 11 12.38 33.80 -17.91
C PHE A 11 11.35 33.37 -18.97
N GLN A 12 11.78 33.03 -20.19
CA GLN A 12 10.95 32.27 -21.12
C GLN A 12 10.77 30.89 -20.51
N GLN A 13 9.74 30.74 -19.67
CA GLN A 13 9.36 29.44 -19.15
C GLN A 13 8.88 28.58 -20.32
N ASN A 14 9.60 27.48 -20.54
CA ASN A 14 9.24 26.49 -21.53
C ASN A 14 7.82 25.99 -21.19
N PRO A 15 6.87 25.95 -22.13
CA PRO A 15 5.48 25.54 -21.85
C PRO A 15 5.37 24.15 -21.20
N VAL A 16 6.38 23.30 -21.40
CA VAL A 16 6.49 21.97 -20.77
C VAL A 16 6.68 22.08 -19.25
N ASP A 17 7.47 23.03 -18.77
CA ASP A 17 7.78 23.21 -17.34
C ASP A 17 6.56 23.73 -16.57
N VAL A 18 5.75 24.59 -17.19
CA VAL A 18 4.51 25.12 -16.60
C VAL A 18 3.46 24.02 -16.43
N LEU A 19 3.40 23.08 -17.38
CA LEU A 19 2.51 21.92 -17.32
C LEU A 19 2.93 20.94 -16.23
N LEU A 20 4.23 20.68 -16.10
CA LEU A 20 4.81 19.80 -15.08
C LEU A 20 4.58 20.36 -13.66
N PHE A 21 4.83 21.66 -13.47
CA PHE A 21 4.65 22.32 -12.18
C PHE A 21 3.18 22.37 -11.72
N LYS A 22 2.24 22.60 -12.64
CA LYS A 22 0.80 22.52 -12.33
C LYS A 22 0.38 21.11 -11.92
N HIS A 23 0.98 20.10 -12.52
CA HIS A 23 0.66 18.70 -12.23
C HIS A 23 1.08 18.30 -10.80
N ASP A 24 2.26 18.72 -10.36
CA ASP A 24 2.76 18.46 -9.00
C ASP A 24 1.97 19.21 -7.93
N PHE A 25 1.64 20.48 -8.17
CA PHE A 25 0.87 21.29 -7.22
C PHE A 25 -0.54 20.72 -7.00
N PHE A 26 -1.20 20.26 -8.07
CA PHE A 26 -2.52 19.66 -8.00
C PHE A 26 -2.53 18.33 -7.22
N TYR A 27 -1.46 17.53 -7.37
CA TYR A 27 -1.27 16.31 -6.61
C TYR A 27 -1.13 16.57 -5.11
N HIS A 28 -0.34 17.58 -4.74
CA HIS A 28 -0.11 17.93 -3.34
C HIS A 28 -1.41 18.39 -2.65
N GLN A 29 -2.24 19.18 -3.33
CA GLN A 29 -3.55 19.58 -2.79
C GLN A 29 -4.48 18.38 -2.59
N LYS A 30 -4.52 17.45 -3.55
CA LYS A 30 -5.34 16.24 -3.44
C LYS A 30 -4.84 15.28 -2.35
N PHE A 31 -3.54 15.19 -2.14
CA PHE A 31 -2.97 14.41 -1.05
C PHE A 31 -3.40 14.95 0.32
N LYS A 32 -3.33 16.27 0.53
CA LYS A 32 -3.86 16.91 1.75
C LYS A 32 -5.36 16.66 1.93
N ALA A 33 -6.13 16.65 0.84
CA ALA A 33 -7.54 16.30 0.89
C ALA A 33 -7.79 14.81 1.26
N MET A 34 -6.87 13.91 0.88
CA MET A 34 -6.92 12.49 1.23
C MET A 34 -6.62 12.22 2.72
N LEU A 35 -5.85 13.10 3.37
CA LEU A 35 -5.53 13.02 4.80
C LEU A 35 -6.59 13.64 5.72
N LYS A 36 -7.75 14.06 5.19
CA LYS A 36 -8.86 14.51 6.03
C LYS A 36 -9.30 13.35 6.94
N LYS A 37 -9.51 13.62 8.23
CA LYS A 37 -9.90 12.63 9.26
C LYS A 37 -11.01 11.67 8.81
N HIS A 38 -12.00 12.19 8.07
CA HIS A 38 -13.10 11.39 7.53
C HIS A 38 -12.66 10.33 6.49
N GLN A 39 -11.68 10.64 5.64
CA GLN A 39 -11.18 9.69 4.65
C GLN A 39 -10.25 8.65 5.26
N ILE A 40 -9.45 9.03 6.26
CA ILE A 40 -8.61 8.07 7.00
C ILE A 40 -9.47 6.99 7.66
N LEU A 41 -10.58 7.37 8.31
CA LEU A 41 -11.53 6.40 8.89
C LEU A 41 -12.12 5.46 7.84
N TYR A 42 -12.35 5.96 6.62
CA TYR A 42 -12.82 5.13 5.52
C TYR A 42 -11.77 4.09 5.12
N TYR A 43 -10.49 4.45 4.97
CA TYR A 43 -9.42 3.49 4.66
C TYR A 43 -9.21 2.49 5.81
N LEU A 44 -9.26 2.96 7.05
CA LEU A 44 -9.13 2.13 8.25
C LEU A 44 -10.21 1.04 8.30
N LYS A 45 -11.46 1.38 7.94
CA LYS A 45 -12.59 0.43 7.92
C LYS A 45 -12.34 -0.80 7.05
N TYR A 46 -11.60 -0.67 5.94
CA TYR A 46 -11.26 -1.80 5.07
C TYR A 46 -9.89 -2.42 5.40
N SER A 47 -8.98 -1.64 5.98
CA SER A 47 -7.66 -2.13 6.40
C SER A 47 -7.74 -3.07 7.61
N ILE A 48 -8.66 -2.81 8.54
CA ILE A 48 -8.88 -3.67 9.72
C ILE A 48 -9.27 -5.11 9.34
N PRO A 49 -10.33 -5.36 8.54
CA PRO A 49 -10.69 -6.74 8.17
C PRO A 49 -9.61 -7.42 7.35
N ALA A 50 -8.87 -6.69 6.50
CA ALA A 50 -7.71 -7.23 5.78
C ALA A 50 -6.63 -7.72 6.76
N ALA A 51 -6.30 -6.90 7.76
CA ALA A 51 -5.32 -7.25 8.78
C ALA A 51 -5.78 -8.43 9.66
N ILE A 52 -7.05 -8.49 10.04
CA ILE A 52 -7.62 -9.61 10.80
C ILE A 52 -7.50 -10.92 10.02
N LEU A 53 -7.87 -10.94 8.74
CA LEU A 53 -7.76 -12.14 7.91
C LEU A 53 -6.32 -12.62 7.76
N TYR A 54 -5.38 -11.70 7.53
CA TYR A 54 -3.95 -12.04 7.53
C TYR A 54 -3.52 -12.61 8.89
N LEU A 55 -3.93 -11.98 10.00
CA LEU A 55 -3.56 -12.40 11.35
C LEU A 55 -4.07 -13.80 11.70
N ILE A 56 -5.27 -14.18 11.24
CA ILE A 56 -5.80 -15.53 11.41
C ILE A 56 -4.83 -16.57 10.80
N THR A 57 -4.32 -16.31 9.60
CA THR A 57 -3.36 -17.23 8.96
C THR A 57 -2.02 -17.28 9.69
N VAL A 58 -1.57 -16.15 10.27
CA VAL A 58 -0.38 -16.11 11.13
C VAL A 58 -0.58 -16.96 12.39
N VAL A 59 -1.73 -16.86 13.05
CA VAL A 59 -2.05 -17.67 14.23
C VAL A 59 -2.12 -19.16 13.89
N ILE A 60 -2.69 -19.52 12.74
CA ILE A 60 -2.70 -20.91 12.26
C ILE A 60 -1.27 -21.41 12.01
N PHE A 61 -0.43 -20.59 11.37
CA PHE A 61 0.97 -20.89 11.12
C PHE A 61 1.77 -21.08 12.42
N LEU A 62 1.58 -20.20 13.40
CA LEU A 62 2.26 -20.25 14.71
C LEU A 62 1.78 -21.40 15.60
N SER A 63 0.57 -21.91 15.38
CA SER A 63 0.02 -23.08 16.08
C SER A 63 0.61 -24.41 15.62
N LYS A 64 1.44 -24.42 14.55
CA LYS A 64 2.12 -25.62 14.05
C LYS A 64 3.57 -25.63 14.53
N ASP A 65 3.97 -26.67 15.24
CA ASP A 65 5.29 -26.72 15.93
C ASP A 65 6.50 -26.67 14.99
N ASN A 66 6.34 -27.14 13.75
CA ASN A 66 7.47 -27.27 12.82
C ASN A 66 7.67 -26.06 11.89
N TYR A 67 6.75 -25.07 11.89
CA TYR A 67 6.78 -23.88 11.01
C TYR A 67 7.04 -24.14 9.50
N THR A 68 6.88 -25.40 9.05
CA THR A 68 7.17 -25.82 7.67
C THR A 68 6.13 -25.35 6.68
N GLN A 69 4.95 -24.96 7.15
CA GLN A 69 3.79 -24.61 6.34
C GLN A 69 3.81 -23.13 5.94
N THR A 70 4.92 -22.63 5.40
CA THR A 70 5.06 -21.22 4.96
C THR A 70 4.00 -20.81 3.94
N TRP A 71 3.46 -21.77 3.19
CA TRP A 71 2.37 -21.56 2.25
C TRP A 71 1.10 -20.98 2.90
N VAL A 72 0.87 -21.23 4.19
CA VAL A 72 -0.26 -20.66 4.95
C VAL A 72 -0.14 -19.14 5.07
N LEU A 73 1.09 -18.61 5.17
CA LEU A 73 1.32 -17.16 5.19
C LEU A 73 1.02 -16.55 3.82
N TYR A 74 1.34 -17.24 2.72
CA TYR A 74 0.95 -16.80 1.38
C TYR A 74 -0.57 -16.79 1.18
N LEU A 75 -1.29 -17.75 1.77
CA LEU A 75 -2.76 -17.71 1.81
C LEU A 75 -3.27 -16.46 2.54
N GLY A 76 -2.60 -16.05 3.62
CA GLY A 76 -2.86 -14.79 4.32
C GLY A 76 -2.76 -13.56 3.41
N ASN A 77 -1.69 -13.47 2.61
CA ASN A 77 -1.50 -12.38 1.66
C ASN A 77 -2.59 -12.34 0.58
N ILE A 78 -3.05 -13.52 0.11
CA ILE A 78 -4.17 -13.63 -0.83
C ILE A 78 -5.46 -13.10 -0.18
N LEU A 79 -5.78 -13.54 1.04
CA LEU A 79 -6.98 -13.08 1.77
C LEU A 79 -6.94 -11.56 2.03
N PHE A 80 -5.78 -11.03 2.42
CA PHE A 80 -5.57 -9.59 2.55
C PHE A 80 -5.91 -8.87 1.24
N SER A 81 -5.42 -9.40 0.12
CA SER A 81 -5.60 -8.81 -1.21
C SER A 81 -7.04 -8.87 -1.69
N VAL A 82 -7.80 -9.91 -1.35
CA VAL A 82 -9.24 -9.99 -1.63
C VAL A 82 -10.00 -8.84 -0.97
N VAL A 83 -9.63 -8.46 0.26
CA VAL A 83 -10.25 -7.29 0.92
C VAL A 83 -9.88 -5.99 0.22
N ILE A 84 -8.63 -5.84 -0.23
CA ILE A 84 -8.20 -4.67 -1.02
C ILE A 84 -8.94 -4.61 -2.35
N VAL A 85 -9.11 -5.73 -3.06
CA VAL A 85 -9.93 -5.85 -4.28
C VAL A 85 -11.35 -5.36 -4.02
N PHE A 86 -11.99 -5.85 -2.96
CA PHE A 86 -13.34 -5.44 -2.58
C PHE A 86 -13.42 -3.93 -2.29
N PHE A 87 -12.42 -3.39 -1.58
CA PHE A 87 -12.30 -1.95 -1.35
C PHE A 87 -12.23 -1.16 -2.67
N VAL A 88 -11.36 -1.56 -3.61
CA VAL A 88 -11.18 -0.86 -4.89
C VAL A 88 -12.47 -0.86 -5.71
N VAL A 89 -13.13 -2.01 -5.83
CA VAL A 89 -14.42 -2.12 -6.53
C VAL A 89 -15.48 -1.24 -5.87
N ARG A 90 -15.58 -1.27 -4.53
CA ARG A 90 -16.55 -0.44 -3.81
C ARG A 90 -16.25 1.05 -3.94
N PHE A 91 -14.98 1.43 -3.93
CA PHE A 91 -14.52 2.81 -4.11
C PHE A 91 -14.81 3.33 -5.52
N ALA A 92 -14.55 2.52 -6.55
CA ALA A 92 -14.89 2.84 -7.94
C ALA A 92 -16.40 3.04 -8.11
N ASN A 93 -17.21 2.10 -7.59
CA ASN A 93 -18.67 2.19 -7.67
C ASN A 93 -19.24 3.43 -6.97
N ARG A 94 -18.61 3.92 -5.89
CA ARG A 94 -19.07 5.12 -5.17
C ARG A 94 -18.77 6.43 -5.91
N ARG A 95 -17.71 6.49 -6.72
CA ARG A 95 -17.32 7.72 -7.42
C ARG A 95 -17.90 7.85 -8.84
N GLY A 96 -18.59 6.83 -9.33
CA GLY A 96 -19.15 6.79 -10.69
C GLY A 96 -18.07 6.58 -11.77
N ARG A 97 -18.51 6.36 -13.02
CA ARG A 97 -17.64 5.98 -14.16
C ARG A 97 -16.56 7.01 -14.53
N ASN A 98 -16.68 8.26 -14.06
CA ASN A 98 -15.72 9.34 -14.35
C ASN A 98 -14.65 9.53 -13.25
N ALA A 99 -14.52 8.58 -12.33
CA ALA A 99 -13.48 8.64 -11.31
C ALA A 99 -12.10 8.54 -11.96
N ASN A 100 -11.25 9.54 -11.71
CA ASN A 100 -9.87 9.53 -12.20
C ASN A 100 -9.13 8.29 -11.64
N THR A 101 -8.72 7.40 -12.54
CA THR A 101 -8.02 6.13 -12.28
C THR A 101 -6.86 6.33 -11.31
N ARG A 102 -6.11 7.42 -11.44
CA ARG A 102 -4.95 7.72 -10.59
C ARG A 102 -5.32 7.88 -9.12
N ILE A 103 -6.53 8.39 -8.83
CA ILE A 103 -6.99 8.54 -7.44
C ILE A 103 -7.42 7.19 -6.86
N ALA A 104 -7.98 6.30 -7.67
CA ALA A 104 -8.30 4.95 -7.24
C ALA A 104 -7.03 4.15 -6.93
N ILE A 105 -6.00 4.25 -7.78
CA ILE A 105 -4.68 3.65 -7.55
C ILE A 105 -4.07 4.18 -6.24
N SER A 106 -4.03 5.51 -6.05
CA SER A 106 -3.44 6.09 -4.84
C SER A 106 -4.20 5.70 -3.57
N ALA A 107 -5.54 5.64 -3.62
CA ALA A 107 -6.37 5.21 -2.50
C ALA A 107 -6.14 3.74 -2.14
N ALA A 108 -5.97 2.88 -3.13
CA ALA A 108 -5.71 1.45 -2.95
C ALA A 108 -4.32 1.20 -2.34
N ILE A 109 -3.28 1.89 -2.82
CA ILE A 109 -1.93 1.82 -2.24
C ILE A 109 -1.96 2.33 -0.79
N PHE A 110 -2.61 3.46 -0.53
CA PHE A 110 -2.69 4.01 0.82
C PHE A 110 -3.41 3.07 1.81
N THR A 111 -4.50 2.45 1.36
CA THR A 111 -5.23 1.44 2.15
C THR A 111 -4.37 0.20 2.40
N THR A 112 -3.60 -0.24 1.39
CA THR A 112 -2.63 -1.33 1.53
C THR A 112 -1.57 -1.00 2.58
N ILE A 113 -0.98 0.19 2.52
CA ILE A 113 0.05 0.64 3.48
C ILE A 113 -0.50 0.63 4.91
N ILE A 114 -1.71 1.20 5.12
CA ILE A 114 -2.35 1.20 6.45
C ILE A 114 -2.59 -0.23 6.93
N GLY A 115 -3.15 -1.10 6.08
CA GLY A 115 -3.37 -2.50 6.40
C GLY A 115 -2.09 -3.24 6.76
N THR A 116 -1.01 -3.05 5.98
CA THR A 116 0.30 -3.65 6.25
C THR A 116 0.87 -3.19 7.59
N ILE A 117 0.81 -1.90 7.90
CA ILE A 117 1.27 -1.38 9.20
C ILE A 117 0.47 -2.01 10.35
N LEU A 118 -0.85 -2.13 10.21
CA LEU A 118 -1.69 -2.81 11.19
C LEU A 118 -1.31 -4.29 11.33
N CYS A 119 -1.00 -5.00 10.24
CA CYS A 119 -0.49 -6.36 10.29
C CYS A 119 0.82 -6.45 11.09
N LEU A 120 1.80 -5.60 10.78
CA LEU A 120 3.10 -5.60 11.45
C LEU A 120 2.98 -5.36 12.96
N LEU A 121 2.17 -4.37 13.35
CA LEU A 121 1.87 -4.11 14.76
C LEU A 121 1.15 -5.28 15.43
N SER A 122 0.21 -5.92 14.74
CA SER A 122 -0.54 -7.06 15.30
C SER A 122 0.34 -8.31 15.45
N ILE A 123 1.29 -8.53 14.54
CA ILE A 123 2.26 -9.63 14.62
C ILE A 123 3.12 -9.50 15.89
N PHE A 124 3.57 -8.29 16.24
CA PHE A 124 4.29 -8.05 17.50
C PHE A 124 3.47 -8.53 18.70
N ILE A 125 2.19 -8.16 18.77
CA ILE A 125 1.30 -8.54 19.87
C ILE A 125 1.09 -10.06 19.89
N VAL A 126 0.83 -10.69 18.75
CA VAL A 126 0.59 -12.14 18.67
C VAL A 126 1.83 -12.94 19.06
N LEU A 127 3.02 -12.52 18.63
CA LEU A 127 4.27 -13.18 19.02
C LEU A 127 4.56 -13.06 20.51
N ALA A 128 4.31 -11.88 21.11
CA ALA A 128 4.47 -11.68 22.54
C ALA A 128 3.57 -12.60 23.37
N ILE A 129 2.37 -12.93 22.87
CA ILE A 129 1.41 -13.83 23.55
C ILE A 129 1.74 -15.30 23.31
N MET A 130 1.96 -15.71 22.05
CA MET A 130 2.07 -17.12 21.68
C MET A 130 3.47 -17.71 21.84
N LYS A 131 4.53 -16.90 21.74
CA LYS A 131 5.94 -17.34 21.82
C LYS A 131 6.77 -16.36 22.68
N PRO A 132 6.41 -16.16 23.96
CA PRO A 132 7.05 -15.15 24.82
C PRO A 132 8.55 -15.38 25.03
N ALA A 133 8.99 -16.64 25.15
CA ALA A 133 10.41 -16.98 25.33
C ALA A 133 11.26 -16.54 24.12
N GLY A 134 10.83 -16.90 22.90
CA GLY A 134 11.51 -16.48 21.68
C GLY A 134 11.43 -14.97 21.43
N TYR A 135 10.42 -14.29 21.95
CA TYR A 135 10.29 -12.83 21.85
C TYR A 135 11.24 -12.07 22.80
N ALA A 136 11.37 -12.53 24.03
CA ALA A 136 12.27 -11.93 25.02
C ALA A 136 13.74 -12.02 24.60
N ASP A 137 14.15 -13.14 23.99
CA ASP A 137 15.51 -13.31 23.49
C ASP A 137 15.86 -12.28 22.41
N VAL A 138 14.92 -11.94 21.53
CA VAL A 138 15.16 -10.95 20.46
C VAL A 138 15.40 -9.55 21.00
N ILE A 139 14.65 -9.14 22.02
CA ILE A 139 14.82 -7.81 22.64
C ILE A 139 16.20 -7.69 23.29
N ASN A 140 16.70 -8.78 23.88
CA ASN A 140 17.93 -8.78 24.65
C ASN A 140 19.21 -8.96 23.82
N THR A 141 19.12 -9.41 22.56
CA THR A 141 20.27 -9.79 21.71
C THR A 141 20.52 -8.86 20.53
N ALA A 142 20.19 -7.57 20.65
CA ALA A 142 20.44 -6.53 19.62
C ALA A 142 21.91 -6.42 19.13
N SER A 143 22.86 -7.08 19.81
CA SER A 143 24.28 -7.12 19.44
C SER A 143 24.66 -8.22 18.43
N GLU A 144 23.75 -9.12 18.03
CA GLU A 144 24.11 -10.31 17.22
C GLU A 144 23.81 -10.18 15.70
N LEU A 145 23.66 -8.96 15.17
CA LEU A 145 23.41 -8.69 13.74
C LEU A 145 24.46 -9.25 12.75
N ALA A 146 25.59 -9.79 13.25
CA ALA A 146 26.66 -10.34 12.45
C ALA A 146 26.59 -11.86 12.22
N LYS A 147 25.62 -12.58 12.82
CA LYS A 147 25.53 -14.04 12.67
C LYS A 147 24.75 -14.45 11.42
N PRO A 148 25.14 -15.55 10.74
CA PRO A 148 24.46 -16.06 9.55
C PRO A 148 22.97 -16.34 9.86
N ALA A 149 22.14 -16.20 8.82
CA ALA A 149 20.69 -16.29 8.92
C ALA A 149 20.26 -17.50 9.76
N PRO A 150 19.60 -17.28 10.91
CA PRO A 150 19.30 -18.37 11.82
C PRO A 150 18.32 -19.37 11.19
N ALA A 151 18.59 -20.66 11.39
CA ALA A 151 17.67 -21.73 10.98
C ALA A 151 16.31 -21.56 11.69
N LEU A 152 15.23 -21.96 11.02
CA LEU A 152 13.84 -21.75 11.48
C LEU A 152 13.51 -22.52 12.77
N GLU A 153 14.26 -23.59 13.07
CA GLU A 153 14.10 -24.36 14.31
C GLU A 153 14.74 -23.64 15.50
N GLY A 154 13.91 -23.26 16.47
CA GLY A 154 14.35 -22.78 17.78
C GLY A 154 14.79 -21.33 17.85
N ASN A 155 14.90 -20.61 16.72
CA ASN A 155 15.41 -19.24 16.72
C ASN A 155 14.28 -18.20 16.52
N GLY A 156 13.90 -17.52 17.60
CA GLY A 156 12.84 -16.49 17.60
C GLY A 156 13.11 -15.35 16.61
N HIS A 157 14.38 -15.04 16.33
CA HIS A 157 14.80 -14.05 15.34
C HIS A 157 14.40 -14.42 13.91
N ALA A 158 14.63 -15.68 13.52
CA ALA A 158 14.26 -16.18 12.18
C ALA A 158 12.74 -16.10 11.97
N LEU A 159 11.99 -16.50 13.00
CA LEU A 159 10.54 -16.49 13.00
C LEU A 159 9.95 -15.08 12.90
N MET A 160 10.50 -14.11 13.63
CA MET A 160 10.12 -12.70 13.48
C MET A 160 10.44 -12.22 12.07
N PHE A 161 11.67 -12.41 11.62
CA PHE A 161 12.08 -11.94 10.29
C PHE A 161 11.19 -12.48 9.18
N ILE A 162 10.90 -13.78 9.15
CA ILE A 162 10.04 -14.38 8.11
C ILE A 162 8.62 -13.82 8.17
N LEU A 163 8.02 -13.64 9.35
CA LEU A 163 6.67 -13.10 9.49
C LEU A 163 6.58 -11.64 9.07
N PHE A 164 7.57 -10.82 9.45
CA PHE A 164 7.64 -9.42 9.09
C PHE A 164 7.88 -9.23 7.60
N MET A 165 8.85 -9.95 7.04
CA MET A 165 9.16 -9.88 5.61
C MET A 165 8.00 -10.40 4.76
N ASN A 166 7.35 -11.49 5.19
CA ASN A 166 6.17 -11.99 4.50
C ASN A 166 5.01 -10.98 4.56
N ALA A 167 4.72 -10.42 5.73
CA ALA A 167 3.65 -9.43 5.88
C ALA A 167 3.95 -8.15 5.10
N PHE A 168 5.19 -7.68 5.10
CA PHE A 168 5.59 -6.48 4.38
C PHE A 168 5.61 -6.71 2.87
N LEU A 169 6.46 -7.62 2.38
CA LEU A 169 6.62 -7.85 0.94
C LEU A 169 5.39 -8.50 0.31
N GLY A 170 4.74 -9.42 1.01
CA GLY A 170 3.53 -10.09 0.54
C GLY A 170 2.37 -9.11 0.40
N ASN A 171 1.98 -8.44 1.49
CA ASN A 171 0.84 -7.50 1.44
C ASN A 171 1.14 -6.28 0.56
N MET A 172 2.35 -5.71 0.59
CA MET A 172 2.72 -4.61 -0.30
C MET A 172 2.77 -5.06 -1.77
N GLY A 173 3.34 -6.23 -2.04
CA GLY A 173 3.45 -6.77 -3.41
C GLY A 173 2.08 -7.03 -4.03
N PHE A 174 1.25 -7.85 -3.38
CA PHE A 174 -0.09 -8.12 -3.89
C PHE A 174 -0.99 -6.88 -3.86
N GLY A 175 -0.94 -6.07 -2.80
CA GLY A 175 -1.73 -4.85 -2.71
C GLY A 175 -1.37 -3.82 -3.78
N SER A 176 -0.08 -3.67 -4.12
CA SER A 176 0.37 -2.81 -5.22
C SER A 176 -0.07 -3.37 -6.57
N PHE A 177 0.04 -4.69 -6.77
CA PHE A 177 -0.44 -5.37 -7.97
C PHE A 177 -1.94 -5.14 -8.20
N VAL A 178 -2.76 -5.38 -7.17
CA VAL A 178 -4.21 -5.12 -7.19
C VAL A 178 -4.50 -3.65 -7.49
N SER A 179 -3.76 -2.75 -6.84
CA SER A 179 -3.92 -1.30 -7.02
C SER A 179 -3.62 -0.85 -8.45
N ALA A 180 -2.67 -1.47 -9.14
CA ALA A 180 -2.35 -1.14 -10.52
C ALA A 180 -3.31 -1.79 -11.53
N MET A 181 -3.73 -3.03 -11.28
CA MET A 181 -4.52 -3.80 -12.23
C MET A 181 -6.00 -3.39 -12.23
N LEU A 182 -6.65 -3.34 -11.07
CA LEU A 182 -8.11 -3.20 -10.98
C LEU A 182 -8.65 -1.87 -11.51
N PRO A 183 -8.06 -0.71 -11.20
CA PRO A 183 -8.57 0.56 -11.71
C PRO A 183 -8.57 0.66 -13.23
N ASN A 184 -7.69 -0.07 -13.92
CA ASN A 184 -7.65 -0.14 -15.38
C ASN A 184 -8.74 -1.08 -15.93
N MET A 185 -8.99 -2.22 -15.26
CA MET A 185 -10.04 -3.17 -15.67
C MET A 185 -11.45 -2.59 -15.47
N LEU A 186 -11.66 -1.83 -14.40
CA LEU A 186 -12.96 -1.22 -14.07
C LEU A 186 -13.33 -0.06 -15.00
N LYS A 187 -12.37 0.46 -15.77
CA LYS A 187 -12.60 1.52 -16.74
C LYS A 187 -13.02 0.92 -18.09
N THR A 188 -14.17 0.26 -18.11
CA THR A 188 -14.74 -0.29 -19.34
C THR A 188 -15.49 0.81 -20.10
N ASP A 189 -15.04 1.11 -21.31
CA ASP A 189 -15.59 2.05 -22.30
C ASP A 189 -15.61 3.56 -21.98
N GLN A 190 -14.58 4.27 -22.47
CA GLN A 190 -14.68 5.67 -22.93
C GLN A 190 -14.76 5.74 -24.48
N SER A 191 -15.14 4.66 -25.15
CA SER A 191 -15.31 4.59 -26.61
C SER A 191 -16.39 5.53 -27.16
N GLY A 192 -17.30 6.02 -26.30
CA GLY A 192 -18.30 7.04 -26.64
C GLY A 192 -17.78 8.49 -26.65
N GLU A 193 -16.62 8.78 -26.07
CA GLU A 193 -16.10 10.15 -25.98
C GLU A 193 -15.36 10.56 -27.27
N THR A 194 -14.88 9.58 -28.05
CA THR A 194 -14.29 9.81 -29.38
C THR A 194 -15.33 10.15 -30.43
N ALA A 195 -16.60 9.76 -30.24
CA ALA A 195 -17.68 10.05 -31.18
C ALA A 195 -18.16 11.51 -31.13
N ILE A 196 -17.90 12.24 -30.04
CA ILE A 196 -18.35 13.63 -29.88
C ILE A 196 -17.30 14.63 -30.42
N ILE A 197 -16.03 14.24 -30.50
CA ILE A 197 -14.93 15.11 -30.95
C ILE A 197 -14.78 15.10 -32.49
N ASN A 198 -15.49 14.23 -33.19
CA ASN A 198 -15.46 14.20 -34.65
C ASN A 198 -16.86 14.03 -35.27
N PRO A 199 -17.70 15.09 -35.22
CA PRO A 199 -19.00 15.06 -35.90
C PRO A 199 -18.86 14.99 -37.43
N GLU A 200 -17.66 15.16 -37.99
CA GLU A 200 -17.41 15.21 -39.44
C GLU A 200 -17.30 13.83 -40.11
N LYS A 201 -17.40 12.73 -39.34
CA LYS A 201 -17.38 11.35 -39.87
C LYS A 201 -18.67 10.57 -39.62
N ALA A 202 -19.76 11.26 -39.31
CA ALA A 202 -21.10 10.68 -39.18
C ALA A 202 -21.95 11.01 -40.41
#